data_AF-A0A926VAP4-F1
#
_entry.id   AF-A0A926VAP4-F1
#
_cell.length_a   1.000
_cell.length_b   1.000
_cell.length_c   1.000
_cell.angle_alpha   90.00
_cell.angle_beta   90.00
_cell.angle_gamma   90.00
#
_symmetry.space_group_name_H-M   'P 1'
#
loop_
_entity.id
_entity.type
_entity.pdbx_description
1 polymer ?
#
loop_
_entity_poly.entity_id
_entity_poly.type
_entity_poly.pdbx_seq_one_letter_code
_entity_poly.pdbx_strand_id
1 'polypeptide(L)'
;MSNPHPSLFELSSQIEPVPDSFKKMTNLLLENGANKEVIATMLEIAQFSIPHVRWLAGPVIVHQSLWMETLPKWLIEAVYLDRLERIFQEHETGEIGVLATPAEVLACMYPATMEAPLHSDWVNVYLWAGNEVFSKHQRLQKTSLWQLLGEDRPVKFESIKSDFEQLARDIRRKVVEAAKGRGWGKKPLPSATTSQKSPPDTENRPLQYTLF
;
A
#
# COMPACT_ATOMS: atom_id res chain seq x y z
N MET A 1 48.43 -21.24 6.72
CA MET A 1 47.10 -21.28 6.09
C MET A 1 46.42 -19.96 6.44
N SER A 2 46.54 -18.97 5.56
CA SER A 2 45.92 -17.65 5.77
C SER A 2 44.44 -17.76 5.44
N ASN A 3 43.57 -17.54 6.42
CA ASN A 3 42.15 -17.31 6.15
C ASN A 3 42.04 -16.01 5.33
N PRO A 4 41.34 -16.00 4.18
CA PRO A 4 41.10 -14.76 3.47
C PRO A 4 40.23 -13.87 4.35
N HIS A 5 40.70 -12.65 4.62
CA HIS A 5 39.88 -11.60 5.21
C HIS A 5 38.67 -11.37 4.30
N PRO A 6 37.43 -11.38 4.80
CA PRO A 6 36.27 -11.01 4.01
C PRO A 6 36.46 -9.60 3.48
N SER A 7 36.14 -9.39 2.21
CA SER A 7 36.31 -8.08 1.57
C SER A 7 35.36 -7.07 2.22
N LEU A 8 35.78 -5.81 2.35
CA LEU A 8 34.93 -4.71 2.87
C LEU A 8 33.57 -4.59 2.16
N PHE A 9 33.46 -5.15 0.95
CA PHE A 9 32.22 -5.24 0.18
C PHE A 9 31.21 -6.25 0.76
N GLU A 10 31.67 -7.38 1.30
CA GLU A 10 30.80 -8.43 1.88
C GLU A 10 30.14 -8.00 3.20
N LEU A 11 30.69 -7.00 3.88
CA LEU A 11 30.14 -6.46 5.12
C LEU A 11 28.96 -5.49 4.93
N SER A 12 28.62 -5.14 3.68
CA SER A 12 27.68 -4.04 3.39
C SER A 12 26.30 -4.47 2.87
N SER A 13 26.01 -5.77 2.76
CA SER A 13 24.80 -6.27 2.10
C SER A 13 24.00 -7.29 2.92
N GLN A 14 24.06 -7.22 4.26
CA GLN A 14 23.14 -7.98 5.09
C GLN A 14 22.08 -7.02 5.62
N ILE A 15 21.00 -6.87 4.85
CA ILE A 15 19.80 -6.24 5.38
C ILE A 15 19.30 -7.15 6.50
N GLU A 16 19.29 -6.63 7.72
CA GLU A 16 18.81 -7.42 8.85
C GLU A 16 17.33 -7.74 8.65
N PRO A 17 16.93 -9.01 8.85
CA PRO A 17 15.53 -9.40 8.74
C PRO A 17 14.73 -8.65 9.79
N VAL A 18 13.52 -8.23 9.43
CA VAL A 18 12.66 -7.46 10.33
C VAL A 18 12.21 -8.38 11.46
N PRO A 19 12.42 -8.03 12.75
CA PRO A 19 12.02 -8.90 13.85
C PRO A 19 10.52 -9.23 13.82
N ASP A 20 10.16 -10.50 14.03
CA ASP A 20 8.76 -10.94 14.03
C ASP A 20 7.89 -10.20 15.05
N SER A 21 8.46 -9.81 16.19
CA SER A 21 7.80 -8.99 17.20
C SER A 21 7.41 -7.61 16.66
N PHE A 22 8.27 -7.00 15.85
CA PHE A 22 8.00 -5.71 15.21
C PHE A 22 6.91 -5.82 14.15
N LYS A 23 6.95 -6.85 13.30
CA LYS A 23 5.88 -7.14 12.33
C LYS A 23 4.53 -7.35 13.02
N LYS A 24 4.49 -8.19 14.06
CA LYS A 24 3.27 -8.45 14.83
C LYS A 24 2.75 -7.18 15.52
N MET A 25 3.64 -6.40 16.13
CA MET A 25 3.26 -5.15 16.80
C MET A 25 2.65 -4.15 15.83
N THR A 26 3.31 -3.89 14.70
CA THR A 26 2.83 -2.93 13.69
C THR A 26 1.52 -3.38 13.04
N ASN A 27 1.36 -4.67 12.73
CA ASN A 27 0.09 -5.22 12.26
C ASN A 27 -1.04 -5.03 13.29
N LEU A 28 -0.81 -5.42 14.54
CA LEU A 28 -1.81 -5.28 15.61
C LEU A 28 -2.20 -3.82 15.83
N LEU A 29 -1.24 -2.89 15.83
CA LEU A 29 -1.53 -1.47 15.96
C LEU A 29 -2.43 -0.99 14.81
N LEU A 30 -2.13 -1.38 13.58
CA LEU A 30 -2.90 -0.98 12.41
C LEU A 30 -4.32 -1.56 12.43
N GLU A 31 -4.46 -2.84 12.77
CA GLU A 31 -5.76 -3.52 12.93
C GLU A 31 -6.61 -2.89 14.04
N ASN A 32 -5.99 -2.35 15.08
CA ASN A 32 -6.67 -1.65 16.18
C ASN A 32 -6.85 -0.14 15.91
N GLY A 33 -6.70 0.30 14.66
CA GLY A 33 -7.00 1.67 14.24
C GLY A 33 -5.92 2.69 14.57
N ALA A 34 -4.68 2.27 14.84
CA ALA A 34 -3.58 3.21 14.96
C ALA A 34 -3.39 4.02 13.67
N ASN A 35 -3.00 5.28 13.81
CA ASN A 35 -2.76 6.14 12.66
C ASN A 35 -1.55 5.61 11.85
N LYS A 36 -1.75 5.39 10.55
CA LYS A 36 -0.71 5.01 9.57
C LYS A 36 0.58 5.83 9.67
N GLU A 37 0.47 7.10 10.05
CA GLU A 37 1.61 8.02 10.20
C GLU A 37 2.49 7.66 11.40
N VAL A 38 1.90 7.14 12.48
CA VAL A 38 2.65 6.62 13.63
C VAL A 38 3.47 5.41 13.19
N ILE A 39 2.87 4.48 12.44
CA ILE A 39 3.57 3.30 11.93
C ILE A 39 4.65 3.69 10.93
N ALA A 40 4.37 4.64 10.02
CA ALA A 40 5.38 5.16 9.10
C ALA A 40 6.57 5.80 9.83
N THR A 41 6.32 6.51 10.95
CA THR A 41 7.38 7.04 11.81
C THR A 41 8.19 5.91 12.46
N MET A 42 7.53 4.82 12.91
CA MET A 42 8.23 3.65 13.43
C MET A 42 9.13 3.00 12.37
N LEU A 43 8.67 2.91 11.12
CA LEU A 43 9.49 2.44 9.99
C LEU A 43 10.70 3.35 9.73
N GLU A 44 10.52 4.67 9.84
CA GLU A 44 11.61 5.64 9.69
C GLU A 44 12.66 5.49 10.80
N ILE A 45 12.23 5.31 12.06
CA ILE A 45 13.12 5.03 13.20
C ILE A 45 13.85 3.70 13.00
N ALA A 46 13.15 2.69 12.47
CA ALA A 46 13.72 1.39 12.12
C ALA A 46 14.55 1.41 10.81
N GLN A 47 14.84 2.60 10.27
CA GLN A 47 15.70 2.81 9.10
C GLN A 47 15.22 2.15 7.80
N PHE A 48 13.91 1.96 7.64
CA PHE A 48 13.35 1.54 6.34
C PHE A 48 13.61 2.60 5.27
N SER A 49 13.60 2.15 4.01
CA SER A 49 13.81 3.04 2.87
C SER A 49 12.77 4.17 2.83
N ILE A 50 13.20 5.37 2.43
CA ILE A 50 12.31 6.54 2.29
C ILE A 50 11.09 6.23 1.40
N PRO A 51 11.22 5.51 0.26
CA PRO A 51 10.07 5.10 -0.53
C PRO A 51 9.06 4.24 0.24
N HIS A 52 9.50 3.31 1.11
CA HIS A 52 8.60 2.51 1.95
C HIS A 52 7.84 3.38 2.95
N VAL A 53 8.55 4.26 3.67
CA VAL A 53 7.94 5.20 4.62
C VAL A 53 6.90 6.08 3.93
N ARG A 54 7.23 6.65 2.77
CA ARG A 54 6.31 7.48 1.98
C ARG A 54 5.10 6.72 1.49
N TRP A 55 5.29 5.48 1.03
CA TRP A 55 4.17 4.69 0.53
C TRP A 55 3.18 4.33 1.65
N LEU A 56 3.66 4.01 2.86
CA LEU A 56 2.77 3.77 4.00
C LEU A 56 2.07 5.05 4.47
N ALA A 57 2.80 6.16 4.62
CA ALA A 57 2.26 7.44 5.09
C ALA A 57 1.30 8.10 4.08
N GLY A 58 1.47 7.80 2.80
CA GLY A 58 0.68 8.40 1.73
C GLY A 58 -0.81 8.06 1.82
N PRO A 59 -1.69 8.92 1.27
CA PRO A 59 -3.12 8.69 1.26
C PRO A 59 -3.49 7.46 0.41
N VAL A 60 -4.69 6.93 0.61
CA VAL A 60 -5.31 6.03 -0.38
C VAL A 60 -5.76 6.90 -1.57
N ILE A 61 -5.42 6.47 -2.79
CA ILE A 61 -5.83 7.13 -4.02
C ILE A 61 -7.11 6.46 -4.50
N VAL A 62 -8.16 7.27 -4.71
CA VAL A 62 -9.48 6.81 -5.14
C VAL A 62 -9.93 7.60 -6.36
N HIS A 63 -10.74 7.00 -7.23
CA HIS A 63 -11.41 7.73 -8.30
C HIS A 63 -12.33 8.81 -7.71
N GLN A 64 -12.26 10.02 -8.28
CA GLN A 64 -13.11 11.16 -7.96
C GLN A 64 -14.48 10.89 -8.51
N SER A 65 -15.40 10.53 -7.62
CA SER A 65 -16.81 10.52 -7.93
C SER A 65 -17.59 10.77 -6.65
N LEU A 66 -18.91 10.94 -6.79
CA LEU A 66 -19.81 11.04 -5.63
C LEU A 66 -19.82 9.76 -4.76
N TRP A 67 -19.22 8.66 -5.26
CA TRP A 67 -19.15 7.37 -4.61
C TRP A 67 -17.86 7.15 -3.79
N MET A 68 -16.94 8.11 -3.78
CA MET A 68 -15.69 7.96 -3.01
C MET A 68 -15.94 7.79 -1.51
N GLU A 69 -16.98 8.46 -0.98
CA GLU A 69 -17.37 8.39 0.44
C GLU A 69 -18.09 7.07 0.79
N THR A 70 -18.52 6.29 -0.22
CA THR A 70 -19.14 4.97 0.00
C THR A 70 -18.13 3.84 0.06
N LEU A 71 -16.83 4.15 -0.07
CA LEU A 71 -15.76 3.17 0.03
C LEU A 71 -15.80 2.47 1.42
N PRO A 72 -15.88 1.13 1.48
CA PRO A 72 -15.95 0.44 2.75
C PRO A 72 -14.72 0.72 3.62
N LYS A 73 -14.93 1.08 4.89
CA LYS A 73 -13.83 1.37 5.84
C LYS A 73 -12.82 0.23 5.94
N TRP A 74 -13.31 -1.00 5.94
CA TRP A 74 -12.46 -2.18 5.98
C TRP A 74 -11.52 -2.31 4.77
N LEU A 75 -11.91 -1.79 3.60
CA LEU A 75 -11.07 -1.82 2.40
C LEU A 75 -9.93 -0.82 2.51
N ILE A 76 -10.16 0.32 3.16
CA ILE A 76 -9.11 1.28 3.49
C ILE A 76 -8.11 0.66 4.48
N GLU A 77 -8.60 -0.06 5.50
CA GLU A 77 -7.74 -0.80 6.45
C GLU A 77 -6.93 -1.89 5.73
N ALA A 78 -7.58 -2.66 4.85
CA ALA A 78 -6.93 -3.67 4.01
C ALA A 78 -5.80 -3.08 3.16
N VAL A 79 -5.99 -1.91 2.56
CA VAL A 79 -4.93 -1.20 1.81
C VAL A 79 -3.69 -0.99 2.69
N TYR A 80 -3.85 -0.49 3.91
CA TYR A 80 -2.69 -0.23 4.76
C TYR A 80 -2.01 -1.50 5.25
N LEU A 81 -2.77 -2.55 5.57
CA LEU A 81 -2.22 -3.85 5.95
C LEU A 81 -1.41 -4.46 4.79
N ASP A 82 -1.96 -4.40 3.58
CA ASP A 82 -1.29 -4.90 2.39
C ASP A 82 -0.02 -4.11 2.07
N ARG A 83 -0.04 -2.79 2.23
CA ARG A 83 1.17 -1.96 2.08
C ARG A 83 2.24 -2.38 3.08
N LEU A 84 1.87 -2.55 4.35
CA LEU A 84 2.81 -2.89 5.41
C LEU A 84 3.44 -4.28 5.19
N GLU A 85 2.62 -5.29 4.87
CA GLU A 85 3.11 -6.62 4.51
C GLU A 85 4.07 -6.56 3.32
N ARG A 86 3.69 -5.83 2.27
CA ARG A 86 4.52 -5.69 1.07
C ARG A 86 5.83 -4.95 1.35
N ILE A 87 5.81 -3.93 2.21
CA ILE A 87 7.01 -3.23 2.67
C ILE A 87 7.97 -4.17 3.39
N PHE A 88 7.46 -5.07 4.25
CA PHE A 88 8.32 -6.05 4.92
C PHE A 88 8.96 -7.02 3.92
N GLN A 89 8.19 -7.53 2.96
CA GLN A 89 8.71 -8.40 1.90
C GLN A 89 9.79 -7.70 1.06
N GLU A 90 9.54 -6.46 0.65
CA GLU A 90 10.47 -5.65 -0.15
C GLU A 90 11.73 -5.29 0.64
N HIS A 91 11.60 -4.97 1.93
CA HIS A 91 12.74 -4.71 2.80
C HIS A 91 13.63 -5.95 2.94
N GLU A 92 13.05 -7.13 3.20
CA GLU A 92 13.81 -8.37 3.38
C GLU A 92 14.52 -8.85 2.11
N THR A 93 14.00 -8.49 0.94
CA THR A 93 14.61 -8.77 -0.36
C THR A 93 15.58 -7.68 -0.81
N GLY A 94 15.61 -6.53 -0.11
CA GLY A 94 16.40 -5.36 -0.50
C GLY A 94 15.90 -4.65 -1.76
N GLU A 95 14.67 -4.94 -2.16
CA GLU A 95 14.04 -4.34 -3.33
C GLU A 95 13.18 -3.14 -2.93
N ILE A 96 12.93 -2.25 -3.89
CA ILE A 96 11.92 -1.20 -3.77
C ILE A 96 10.88 -1.48 -4.85
N GLY A 97 9.71 -1.94 -4.43
CA GLY A 97 8.65 -2.24 -5.38
C GLY A 97 8.11 -0.99 -6.06
N VAL A 98 7.55 -1.21 -7.25
CA VAL A 98 6.96 -0.14 -8.08
C VAL A 98 5.45 -0.27 -8.22
N LEU A 99 4.87 -1.39 -7.79
CA LEU A 99 3.45 -1.70 -7.94
C LEU A 99 2.71 -1.47 -6.62
N ALA A 100 1.52 -0.88 -6.72
CA ALA A 100 0.51 -0.87 -5.66
C ALA A 100 -0.07 -2.26 -5.42
N THR A 101 -0.76 -2.44 -4.30
CA THR A 101 -1.38 -3.72 -3.93
C THR A 101 -2.73 -3.92 -4.65
N PRO A 102 -3.24 -5.16 -4.78
CA PRO A 102 -4.59 -5.40 -5.29
C PRO A 102 -5.68 -4.64 -4.52
N ALA A 103 -5.52 -4.46 -3.20
CA ALA A 103 -6.43 -3.66 -2.39
C ALA A 103 -6.47 -2.18 -2.81
N GLU A 104 -5.31 -1.61 -3.16
CA GLU A 104 -5.25 -0.24 -3.68
C GLU A 104 -5.90 -0.11 -5.06
N VAL A 105 -5.68 -1.08 -5.94
CA VAL A 105 -6.33 -1.11 -7.26
C VAL A 105 -7.85 -1.22 -7.10
N LEU A 106 -8.33 -2.11 -6.24
CA LEU A 106 -9.75 -2.27 -5.96
C LEU A 106 -10.36 -0.98 -5.37
N ALA A 107 -9.69 -0.37 -4.40
CA ALA A 107 -10.13 0.88 -3.79
C ALA A 107 -10.14 2.05 -4.80
N CYS A 108 -9.19 2.08 -5.71
CA CYS A 108 -9.11 3.08 -6.77
C CYS A 108 -10.27 2.94 -7.76
N MET A 109 -10.58 1.71 -8.19
CA MET A 109 -11.59 1.44 -9.21
C MET A 109 -13.03 1.42 -8.67
N TYR A 110 -13.24 1.14 -7.38
CA TYR A 110 -14.58 1.01 -6.79
C TYR A 110 -15.51 2.20 -7.07
N PRO A 111 -15.10 3.47 -6.84
CA PRO A 111 -15.98 4.60 -7.11
C PRO A 111 -16.26 4.82 -8.59
N ALA A 112 -15.36 4.37 -9.49
CA ALA A 112 -15.56 4.45 -10.93
C ALA A 112 -16.64 3.47 -11.40
N THR A 113 -16.61 2.23 -10.89
CA THR A 113 -17.63 1.20 -11.18
C THR A 113 -19.03 1.61 -10.73
N MET A 114 -19.14 2.37 -9.64
CA MET A 114 -20.42 2.89 -9.15
C MET A 114 -20.94 4.07 -9.96
N GLU A 115 -20.04 4.83 -10.59
CA GLU A 115 -20.41 6.00 -11.40
C GLU A 115 -20.89 5.59 -12.79
N ALA A 116 -20.18 4.67 -13.45
CA ALA A 116 -20.54 4.17 -14.77
C ALA A 116 -20.01 2.75 -15.00
N PRO A 117 -20.62 1.99 -15.93
CA PRO A 117 -20.06 0.70 -16.35
C PRO A 117 -18.64 0.85 -16.91
N LEU A 118 -17.72 0.01 -16.42
CA LEU A 118 -16.35 -0.05 -16.92
C LEU A 118 -16.28 -0.74 -18.30
N HIS A 119 -15.27 -0.38 -19.10
CA HIS A 119 -14.92 -1.14 -20.30
C HIS A 119 -14.53 -2.59 -19.92
N SER A 120 -14.75 -3.55 -20.81
CA SER A 120 -14.56 -4.98 -20.56
C SER A 120 -13.18 -5.32 -19.99
N ASP A 121 -12.13 -4.65 -20.49
CA ASP A 121 -10.74 -4.90 -20.06
C ASP A 121 -10.54 -4.52 -18.59
N TRP A 122 -11.11 -3.38 -18.17
CA TRP A 122 -11.06 -2.90 -16.79
C TRP A 122 -11.99 -3.68 -15.85
N VAL A 123 -13.10 -4.24 -16.36
CA VAL A 123 -13.93 -5.16 -15.57
C VAL A 123 -13.11 -6.37 -15.12
N ASN A 124 -12.30 -6.94 -16.01
CA ASN A 124 -11.46 -8.09 -15.66
C ASN A 124 -10.43 -7.74 -14.58
N VAL A 125 -9.80 -6.56 -14.66
CA VAL A 125 -8.90 -6.05 -13.62
C VAL A 125 -9.63 -5.91 -12.28
N TYR A 126 -10.82 -5.29 -12.30
CA TYR A 126 -11.63 -5.06 -11.11
C TYR A 126 -12.06 -6.37 -10.43
N LEU A 127 -12.56 -7.33 -11.21
CA LEU A 127 -13.02 -8.63 -10.69
C LEU A 127 -11.86 -9.47 -10.15
N TRP A 128 -10.71 -9.48 -10.84
CA TRP A 128 -9.53 -10.16 -10.34
C TRP A 128 -9.02 -9.55 -9.03
N ALA A 129 -8.84 -8.22 -8.98
CA ALA A 129 -8.42 -7.53 -7.76
C ALA A 129 -9.43 -7.74 -6.62
N GLY A 130 -10.73 -7.70 -6.94
CA GLY A 130 -11.81 -8.06 -6.02
C GLY A 130 -11.63 -9.45 -5.43
N ASN A 131 -11.45 -10.47 -6.27
CA ASN A 131 -11.27 -11.85 -5.80
C ASN A 131 -10.05 -11.99 -4.87
N GLU A 132 -8.91 -11.40 -5.24
CA GLU A 132 -7.69 -11.47 -4.42
C GLU A 132 -7.90 -10.83 -3.05
N VAL A 133 -8.44 -9.62 -3.00
CA VAL A 133 -8.64 -8.87 -1.74
C VAL A 133 -9.68 -9.54 -0.86
N PHE A 134 -10.81 -9.95 -1.43
CA PHE A 134 -11.86 -10.61 -0.67
C PHE A 134 -11.41 -11.96 -0.09
N SER A 135 -10.61 -12.72 -0.86
CA SER A 135 -10.04 -13.98 -0.39
C SER A 135 -9.02 -13.76 0.72
N LYS A 136 -8.10 -12.81 0.53
CA LYS A 136 -7.03 -12.49 1.49
C LYS A 136 -7.57 -12.00 2.83
N HIS A 137 -8.56 -11.10 2.81
CA HIS A 137 -9.15 -10.52 4.02
C HIS A 137 -10.38 -11.29 4.53
N GLN A 138 -10.59 -12.52 4.05
CA GLN A 138 -11.65 -13.43 4.50
C GLN A 138 -13.06 -12.79 4.47
N ARG A 139 -13.33 -11.98 3.44
CA ARG A 139 -14.61 -11.27 3.26
C ARG A 139 -15.68 -12.13 2.61
N LEU A 140 -15.34 -13.34 2.19
CA LEU A 140 -16.27 -14.32 1.63
C LEU A 140 -16.37 -15.55 2.55
N GLN A 141 -17.58 -16.07 2.72
CA GLN A 141 -17.86 -17.24 3.54
C GLN A 141 -17.45 -18.52 2.80
N LYS A 142 -16.15 -18.88 2.86
CA LYS A 142 -15.56 -20.13 2.30
C LYS A 142 -15.81 -20.38 0.79
N THR A 143 -16.27 -19.39 0.06
CA THR A 143 -16.61 -19.44 -1.38
C THR A 143 -15.77 -18.40 -2.11
N SER A 144 -15.33 -18.68 -3.34
CA SER A 144 -14.61 -17.69 -4.15
C SER A 144 -15.55 -16.65 -4.73
N LEU A 145 -15.03 -15.48 -5.12
CA LEU A 145 -15.85 -14.45 -5.78
C LEU A 145 -16.46 -15.00 -7.07
N TRP A 146 -15.70 -15.79 -7.81
CA TRP A 146 -16.13 -16.43 -9.06
C TRP A 146 -17.32 -17.36 -8.87
N GLN A 147 -17.30 -18.18 -7.81
CA GLN A 147 -18.42 -19.05 -7.46
C GLN A 147 -19.67 -18.25 -7.09
N LEU A 148 -19.51 -17.12 -6.39
CA LEU A 148 -20.64 -16.24 -6.04
C LEU A 148 -21.26 -15.59 -7.29
N LEU A 149 -20.43 -15.24 -8.27
CA LEU A 149 -20.87 -14.67 -9.54
C LEU A 149 -21.47 -15.72 -10.50
N GLY A 150 -21.37 -17.01 -10.17
CA GLY A 150 -21.78 -18.10 -11.08
C GLY A 150 -20.91 -18.20 -12.33
N GLU A 151 -19.68 -17.70 -12.26
CA GLU A 151 -18.74 -17.67 -13.38
C GLU A 151 -17.80 -18.87 -13.31
N ASP A 152 -17.85 -19.71 -14.34
CA ASP A 152 -17.04 -20.94 -14.44
C ASP A 152 -15.61 -20.66 -14.90
N ARG A 153 -15.33 -19.46 -15.41
CA ARG A 153 -14.03 -19.06 -15.95
C ARG A 153 -13.43 -17.90 -15.18
N PRO A 154 -12.64 -18.16 -14.11
CA PRO A 154 -11.98 -17.09 -13.38
C PRO A 154 -11.01 -16.33 -14.28
N VAL A 155 -10.97 -15.01 -14.12
CA VAL A 155 -9.98 -14.15 -14.79
C VAL A 155 -8.59 -14.56 -14.30
N LYS A 156 -7.68 -14.80 -15.25
CA LYS A 156 -6.29 -15.13 -14.96
C LYS A 156 -5.46 -13.85 -14.88
N PHE A 157 -4.48 -13.81 -13.98
CA PHE A 157 -3.63 -12.63 -13.85
C PHE A 157 -2.87 -12.32 -15.16
N GLU A 158 -2.46 -13.35 -15.89
CA GLU A 158 -1.70 -13.22 -17.13
C GLU A 158 -2.46 -12.42 -18.20
N SER A 159 -3.79 -12.52 -18.26
CA SER A 159 -4.60 -11.80 -19.24
C SER A 159 -4.77 -10.31 -18.91
N ILE A 160 -4.62 -9.93 -17.64
CA ILE A 160 -4.82 -8.54 -17.19
C ILE A 160 -3.52 -7.86 -16.74
N LYS A 161 -2.40 -8.59 -16.80
CA LYS A 161 -1.13 -8.19 -16.17
C LYS A 161 -0.69 -6.79 -16.58
N SER A 162 -0.75 -6.48 -17.87
CA SER A 162 -0.34 -5.18 -18.40
C SER A 162 -1.18 -4.04 -17.80
N ASP A 163 -2.49 -4.16 -17.84
CA ASP A 163 -3.43 -3.13 -17.37
C ASP A 163 -3.36 -2.96 -15.86
N PHE A 164 -3.27 -4.09 -15.13
CA PHE A 164 -3.08 -4.09 -13.68
C PHE A 164 -1.75 -3.41 -13.31
N GLU A 165 -0.63 -3.81 -13.90
CA GLU A 165 0.68 -3.25 -13.57
C GLU A 165 0.77 -1.75 -13.91
N GLN A 166 0.16 -1.33 -15.02
CA GLN A 166 0.10 0.08 -15.39
C GLN A 166 -0.64 0.89 -14.32
N LEU A 167 -1.87 0.48 -13.98
CA LEU A 167 -2.68 1.18 -12.97
C LEU A 167 -2.01 1.13 -11.60
N ALA A 168 -1.51 -0.02 -11.17
CA ALA A 168 -0.85 -0.19 -9.88
C ALA A 168 0.42 0.67 -9.76
N ARG A 169 1.20 0.79 -10.84
CA ARG A 169 2.38 1.66 -10.89
C ARG A 169 1.99 3.13 -10.76
N ASP A 170 0.93 3.55 -11.45
CA ASP A 170 0.43 4.92 -11.39
C ASP A 170 -0.10 5.28 -10.00
N ILE A 171 -0.84 4.36 -9.35
CA ILE A 171 -1.33 4.52 -7.99
C ILE A 171 -0.14 4.69 -7.03
N ARG A 172 0.80 3.75 -7.00
CA ARG A 172 1.94 3.81 -6.07
C ARG A 172 2.78 5.07 -6.26
N ARG A 173 3.03 5.47 -7.51
CA ARG A 173 3.72 6.73 -7.83
C ARG A 173 2.99 7.94 -7.23
N LYS A 174 1.67 8.04 -7.42
CA LYS A 174 0.84 9.13 -6.88
C LYS A 174 0.85 9.16 -5.35
N VAL A 175 0.75 8.00 -4.69
CA VAL A 175 0.81 7.88 -3.23
C VAL A 175 2.13 8.43 -2.70
N VAL A 176 3.25 8.00 -3.29
CA VAL A 176 4.60 8.40 -2.85
C VAL A 176 4.84 9.90 -3.09
N GLU A 177 4.44 10.44 -4.24
CA GLU A 177 4.57 11.88 -4.51
C GLU A 177 3.68 12.72 -3.58
N ALA A 178 2.45 12.26 -3.28
CA ALA A 178 1.58 12.92 -2.32
C ALA A 178 2.20 12.96 -0.91
N ALA A 179 2.77 11.85 -0.44
CA ALA A 179 3.44 11.78 0.86
C ALA A 179 4.68 12.69 0.91
N LYS A 180 5.47 12.73 -0.16
CA LYS A 180 6.60 13.63 -0.32
C LYS A 180 6.18 15.10 -0.28
N GLY A 181 5.07 15.46 -0.92
CA GLY A 181 4.49 16.80 -0.86
C GLY A 181 4.11 17.23 0.56
N ARG A 182 3.67 16.28 1.39
CA ARG A 182 3.37 16.49 2.83
C ARG A 182 4.61 16.52 3.73
N GLY A 183 5.81 16.32 3.18
CA GLY A 183 7.07 16.41 3.91
C GLY A 183 7.63 15.08 4.43
N TRP A 184 7.01 13.94 4.13
CA TRP A 184 7.51 12.63 4.57
C TRP A 184 8.87 12.27 3.95
N GLY A 185 9.78 11.76 4.79
CA GLY A 185 11.14 11.38 4.38
C GLY A 185 12.06 12.56 4.07
N LYS A 186 11.81 13.72 4.68
CA LYS A 186 12.80 14.80 4.82
C LYS A 186 13.48 14.58 6.16
N LYS A 187 14.75 14.12 6.19
CA LYS A 187 15.48 13.99 7.46
C LYS A 187 15.51 15.33 8.21
N PRO A 188 15.12 15.40 9.49
CA PRO A 188 15.70 16.35 10.42
C PRO A 188 16.55 15.56 11.42
N LEU A 189 17.87 15.54 11.26
CA LEU A 189 18.74 15.28 12.42
C LEU A 189 18.67 16.50 13.35
N PRO A 190 18.81 16.32 14.68
CA PRO A 190 18.26 17.24 15.66
C PRO A 190 19.00 18.57 15.68
N SER A 191 18.33 19.65 15.26
CA SER A 191 18.69 20.99 15.70
C SER A 191 17.81 21.34 16.89
N ALA A 192 18.46 21.55 18.04
CA ALA A 192 17.86 22.06 19.26
C ALA A 192 16.99 23.30 18.98
N THR A 193 15.83 23.31 19.63
CA THR A 193 15.00 24.48 20.00
C THR A 193 14.50 25.35 18.86
N THR A 194 13.18 25.44 18.67
CA THR A 194 12.38 26.68 18.87
C THR A 194 10.91 26.48 18.44
N SER A 195 10.02 26.81 19.38
CA SER A 195 8.61 27.22 19.32
C SER A 195 7.60 26.60 18.35
N GLN A 196 6.64 25.93 18.99
CA GLN A 196 5.19 25.95 18.78
C GLN A 196 4.64 26.75 17.59
N LYS A 197 3.98 26.02 16.68
CA LYS A 197 2.66 26.36 16.15
C LYS A 197 1.94 25.07 15.76
N SER A 198 0.80 24.81 16.39
CA SER A 198 -0.08 23.69 16.07
C SER A 198 -0.61 23.81 14.64
N PRO A 199 -0.61 22.73 13.82
CA PRO A 199 -1.35 22.70 12.57
C PRO A 199 -2.83 22.37 12.81
N PRO A 200 -3.75 22.80 11.93
CA PRO A 200 -5.15 22.47 12.06
C PRO A 200 -5.38 21.01 11.68
N ASP A 201 -6.29 20.35 12.41
CA ASP A 201 -6.75 18.98 12.15
C ASP A 201 -7.08 18.80 10.66
N THR A 202 -6.23 18.03 9.97
CA THR A 202 -6.53 17.58 8.61
C THR A 202 -6.88 16.10 8.70
N GLU A 203 -8.18 15.83 8.81
CA GLU A 203 -8.77 14.51 8.74
C GLU A 203 -8.18 13.69 7.57
N ASN A 204 -8.10 12.37 7.77
CA ASN A 204 -7.81 11.32 6.80
C ASN A 204 -8.72 11.40 5.54
N ARG A 205 -8.57 12.41 4.70
CA ARG A 205 -9.29 12.50 3.42
C ARG A 205 -8.43 11.90 2.30
N PRO A 206 -8.97 10.95 1.53
CA PRO A 206 -8.31 10.43 0.35
C PRO A 206 -8.10 11.56 -0.67
N LEU A 207 -6.95 11.56 -1.36
CA LEU A 207 -6.69 12.54 -2.40
C LEU A 207 -7.50 12.19 -3.64
N GLN A 208 -8.23 13.19 -4.10
CA GLN A 208 -9.20 13.16 -5.19
C GLN A 208 -8.48 13.00 -6.56
N TYR A 209 -8.87 12.09 -7.46
CA TYR A 209 -8.52 12.13 -8.90
C TYR A 209 -9.60 11.68 -9.92
N THR A 210 -9.82 12.44 -11.00
CA THR A 210 -10.65 12.01 -12.15
C THR A 210 -9.84 11.07 -13.05
N LEU A 211 -10.38 9.90 -13.38
CA LEU A 211 -10.01 9.14 -14.57
C LEU A 211 -11.10 9.37 -15.62
N PHE A 212 -10.67 9.63 -16.86
CA PHE A 212 -11.44 10.07 -18.03
C PHE A 212 -11.70 11.57 -18.10
#